data_AF-A0A2E4S8W9-F1
#
_entry.id   AF-A0A2E4S8W9-F1
#
_cell.length_a   1.000
_cell.length_b   1.000
_cell.length_c   1.000
_cell.angle_alpha   90.00
_cell.angle_beta   90.00
_cell.angle_gamma   90.00
#
_symmetry.space_group_name_H-M   'P 1'
#
loop_
_entity.id
_entity.type
_entity.pdbx_description
1 polymer ?
#
loop_
_entity_poly.entity_id
_entity_poly.type
_entity_poly.pdbx_seq_one_letter_code
_entity_poly.pdbx_strand_id
1 'polypeptide(L)'
;MGLQIKCIENWKKPPIYSTTFKYLDSKIELNYNYDNDECFVKVNGKEHVYDENETLDKLVDGLSNQMVGLSWEECEVGEELTVDLDYL
;
A
#
# COMPACT_ATOMS: atom_id res chain seq x y z
N MET A 1 -1.15 -11.21 -13.52
CA MET A 1 0.15 -10.67 -14.03
C MET A 1 0.82 -9.96 -12.87
N GLY A 2 2.05 -10.35 -12.48
CA GLY A 2 2.71 -9.79 -11.31
C GLY A 2 3.22 -8.37 -11.51
N LEU A 3 2.83 -7.45 -10.64
CA LEU A 3 3.37 -6.09 -10.54
C LEU A 3 4.55 -6.09 -9.56
N GLN A 4 5.63 -5.41 -9.92
CA GLN A 4 6.76 -5.20 -9.02
C GLN A 4 6.60 -3.89 -8.26
N ILE A 5 6.59 -3.98 -6.94
CA ILE A 5 6.57 -2.83 -6.04
C ILE A 5 7.77 -2.89 -5.10
N LYS A 6 8.15 -1.75 -4.55
CA LYS A 6 9.26 -1.65 -3.59
C LYS A 6 8.81 -0.97 -2.32
N CYS A 7 9.04 -1.59 -1.18
CA CYS A 7 8.85 -0.90 0.10
C CYS A 7 9.94 0.16 0.25
N ILE A 8 9.55 1.42 0.45
CA ILE A 8 10.48 2.53 0.61
C ILE A 8 10.40 3.16 2.00
N GLU A 9 9.29 2.99 2.70
CA GLU A 9 9.13 3.40 4.10
C GLU A 9 8.20 2.40 4.80
N ASN A 10 8.53 1.99 6.03
CA ASN A 10 7.64 1.16 6.85
C ASN A 10 7.71 1.59 8.32
N TRP A 11 6.58 2.03 8.88
CA TRP A 11 6.44 2.58 10.23
C TRP A 11 5.39 1.77 11.01
N LYS A 12 5.84 1.18 12.11
CA LYS A 12 5.06 0.23 12.92
C LYS A 12 4.83 0.81 14.32
N LYS A 13 4.00 1.85 14.43
CA LYS A 13 3.76 2.54 15.72
C LYS A 13 2.27 2.53 16.06
N PRO A 14 1.81 1.62 16.93
CA PRO A 14 0.42 1.63 17.38
C PRO A 14 -0.03 3.03 17.86
N PRO A 15 -1.26 3.45 17.54
CA PRO A 15 -2.28 2.71 16.79
C PRO A 15 -2.15 2.85 15.26
N ILE A 16 -1.13 3.56 14.75
CA ILE A 16 -0.99 3.91 13.34
C ILE A 16 0.15 3.12 12.68
N TYR A 17 -0.21 2.23 11.78
CA TYR A 17 0.74 1.54 10.91
C TYR A 17 0.77 2.26 9.56
N SER A 18 1.97 2.56 9.07
CA SER A 18 2.14 3.26 7.80
C SER A 18 3.19 2.57 6.95
N THR A 19 2.85 2.25 5.71
CA THR A 19 3.78 1.62 4.78
C THR A 19 3.67 2.32 3.44
N THR A 20 4.83 2.63 2.87
CA THR A 20 4.94 3.31 1.59
C THR A 20 5.59 2.38 0.58
N PHE A 21 4.89 2.17 -0.53
CA PHE A 21 5.39 1.46 -1.68
C PHE A 21 5.70 2.39 -2.84
N LYS A 22 6.73 2.06 -3.60
CA LYS A 22 7.00 2.64 -4.91
C LYS A 22 6.57 1.65 -5.99
N TYR A 23 5.72 2.09 -6.90
CA TYR A 23 5.30 1.36 -8.09
C TYR A 23 5.51 2.27 -9.30
N LEU A 24 6.43 1.90 -10.21
CA LEU A 24 6.86 2.76 -11.31
C LEU A 24 7.27 4.16 -10.80
N ASP A 25 6.62 5.21 -11.30
CA ASP A 25 6.80 6.60 -10.87
C ASP A 25 5.84 7.03 -9.75
N SER A 26 4.96 6.13 -9.30
CA SER A 26 3.98 6.39 -8.24
C SER A 26 4.50 5.99 -6.86
N LYS A 27 4.28 6.87 -5.89
CA LYS A 27 4.47 6.63 -4.45
C LYS A 27 3.11 6.36 -3.82
N ILE A 28 2.88 5.16 -3.32
CA ILE A 28 1.63 4.72 -2.67
C ILE A 28 1.89 4.68 -1.16
N GLU A 29 1.19 5.50 -0.39
CA GLU A 29 1.30 5.60 1.07
C GLU A 29 0.03 5.03 1.70
N LEU A 30 0.16 3.92 2.41
CA LEU A 30 -0.91 3.28 3.18
C LEU A 30 -0.79 3.72 4.63
N ASN A 31 -1.86 4.23 5.22
CA ASN A 31 -1.90 4.66 6.61
C ASN A 31 -3.10 4.00 7.30
N TYR A 32 -2.83 2.91 8.00
CA TYR A 32 -3.83 2.13 8.72
C TYR A 32 -3.88 2.52 10.19
N ASN A 33 -5.09 2.83 10.66
CA ASN A 33 -5.39 3.07 12.06
C ASN A 33 -6.07 1.84 12.65
N TYR A 34 -5.35 1.12 13.50
CA TYR A 34 -5.80 -0.11 14.15
C TYR A 34 -6.99 0.09 15.09
N ASP A 35 -7.10 1.24 15.75
CA ASP A 35 -8.18 1.49 16.71
C ASP A 35 -9.55 1.64 16.03
N ASN A 36 -9.56 2.19 14.81
CA ASN A 36 -10.78 2.45 14.04
C ASN A 36 -11.00 1.46 12.89
N ASP A 37 -10.03 0.59 12.63
CA ASP A 37 -10.01 -0.33 11.49
C ASP A 37 -10.12 0.36 10.12
N GLU A 38 -9.47 1.53 9.97
CA GLU A 38 -9.53 2.36 8.76
C GLU A 38 -8.15 2.53 8.12
N CYS A 39 -8.06 2.32 6.80
CA CYS A 39 -6.84 2.56 6.01
C CYS A 39 -7.02 3.74 5.05
N PHE A 40 -6.20 4.78 5.21
CA PHE A 40 -6.15 5.93 4.31
C PHE A 40 -5.01 5.78 3.31
N VAL A 41 -5.32 5.95 2.03
CA VAL A 41 -4.32 5.84 0.95
C VAL A 41 -4.04 7.19 0.31
N LYS A 42 -2.76 7.48 0.10
CA LYS A 42 -2.29 8.58 -0.74
C LYS A 42 -1.45 8.07 -1.89
N VAL A 43 -1.62 8.64 -3.06
CA VAL A 43 -0.72 8.43 -4.20
C VAL A 43 -0.04 9.74 -4.55
N ASN A 44 1.29 9.74 -4.60
CA ASN A 44 2.12 10.92 -4.87
C ASN A 44 1.79 12.10 -3.94
N GLY A 45 1.54 11.81 -2.65
CA GLY A 45 1.23 12.80 -1.62
C GLY A 45 -0.19 13.39 -1.68
N LYS A 46 -1.05 12.93 -2.59
CA LYS A 46 -2.46 13.32 -2.69
C LYS A 46 -3.36 12.15 -2.31
N GLU A 47 -4.55 12.45 -1.78
CA GLU A 47 -5.58 11.43 -1.57
C GLU A 47 -5.82 10.67 -2.89
N HIS A 48 -5.85 9.34 -2.81
CA HIS A 48 -6.07 8.52 -4.00
C HIS A 48 -7.48 8.77 -4.54
N VAL A 49 -7.56 9.13 -5.82
CA VAL A 49 -8.81 9.26 -6.56
C VAL A 49 -8.83 8.14 -7.59
N TYR A 50 -9.83 7.25 -7.48
CA TYR A 50 -10.09 6.20 -8.44
C TYR A 50 -10.50 6.83 -9.78
N ASP A 51 -9.79 6.50 -10.85
CA ASP A 51 -9.91 7.16 -12.16
C ASP A 51 -9.48 6.21 -13.29
N GLU A 52 -9.03 6.73 -14.44
CA GLU A 52 -8.71 5.94 -15.65
C GLU A 52 -7.56 4.91 -15.50
N ASN A 53 -6.81 4.89 -14.39
CA ASN A 53 -5.72 3.91 -14.20
C ASN A 53 -6.17 2.70 -13.38
N GLU A 54 -7.00 1.85 -14.00
CA GLU A 54 -7.54 0.63 -13.38
C GLU A 54 -6.48 -0.30 -12.77
N THR A 55 -5.25 -0.30 -13.29
CA THR A 55 -4.16 -1.14 -12.77
C THR A 55 -3.62 -0.60 -11.45
N LEU A 56 -3.41 0.72 -11.37
CA LEU A 56 -2.99 1.38 -10.14
C LEU A 56 -4.08 1.29 -9.08
N ASP A 57 -5.33 1.49 -9.47
CA ASP A 57 -6.48 1.45 -8.59
C ASP A 57 -6.64 0.06 -7.94
N LYS A 58 -6.57 -1.01 -8.74
CA LYS A 58 -6.56 -2.39 -8.22
C LYS A 58 -5.38 -2.69 -7.30
N LEU A 59 -4.19 -2.17 -7.64
CA LEU A 59 -3.02 -2.32 -6.78
C LEU A 59 -3.24 -1.63 -5.43
N VAL A 60 -3.73 -0.38 -5.44
CA VAL A 60 -4.04 0.38 -4.24
C VAL A 60 -5.06 -0.34 -3.36
N ASP A 61 -6.16 -0.82 -3.96
CA ASP A 61 -7.19 -1.59 -3.26
C ASP A 61 -6.60 -2.81 -2.57
N GLY A 62 -5.88 -3.66 -3.31
CA GLY A 62 -5.27 -4.86 -2.77
C GLY A 62 -4.28 -4.59 -1.64
N LEU A 63 -3.39 -3.61 -1.84
CA LEU A 63 -2.42 -3.21 -0.83
C LEU A 63 -3.10 -2.69 0.45
N SER A 64 -4.15 -1.87 0.30
CA SER A 64 -4.89 -1.30 1.43
C SER A 64 -5.67 -2.37 2.21
N ASN A 65 -6.31 -3.32 1.51
CA ASN A 65 -6.99 -4.45 2.13
C ASN A 65 -6.02 -5.33 2.92
N GLN A 66 -4.83 -5.60 2.37
CA GLN A 66 -3.80 -6.36 3.07
C GLN A 66 -3.23 -5.60 4.28
N MET A 67 -3.24 -4.26 4.25
CA MET A 67 -2.81 -3.43 5.38
C MET A 67 -3.73 -3.55 6.59
N VAL A 68 -5.05 -3.70 6.38
CA VAL A 68 -6.03 -3.93 7.47
C VAL A 68 -5.74 -5.23 8.23
N GLY A 69 -5.14 -6.22 7.57
CA GLY A 69 -4.66 -7.45 8.19
C GLY A 69 -3.24 -7.39 8.77
N LEU A 70 -2.63 -6.20 8.84
CA LEU A 70 -1.21 -5.98 9.22
C LEU A 70 -0.21 -6.78 8.36
N SER A 71 -0.57 -7.15 7.13
CA SER A 71 0.27 -8.00 6.26
C SER A 71 1.62 -7.36 5.94
N TRP A 72 1.70 -6.03 5.99
CA TRP A 72 2.91 -5.26 5.74
C TRP A 72 3.69 -4.91 6.99
N GLU A 73 3.23 -5.35 8.17
CA GLU A 73 3.92 -5.07 9.42
C GLU A 73 5.35 -5.55 9.33
N GLU A 74 5.67 -6.70 8.74
CA GLU A 74 7.05 -7.19 8.69
C GLU A 74 7.89 -6.69 7.50
N CYS A 75 7.30 -5.93 6.58
CA CYS A 75 7.97 -5.53 5.34
C CYS A 75 9.25 -4.71 5.59
N GLU A 76 10.33 -5.03 4.88
CA GLU A 76 11.62 -4.36 5.03
C GLU A 76 11.78 -3.19 4.05
N VAL A 77 12.34 -2.08 4.52
CA VAL A 77 12.65 -0.94 3.64
C VAL A 77 13.72 -1.36 2.63
N GLY A 78 13.40 -1.26 1.35
CA GLY A 78 14.23 -1.71 0.24
C GLY A 78 13.80 -3.05 -0.36
N GLU A 79 12.89 -3.78 0.31
CA GLU A 79 12.32 -5.03 -0.17
C GLU A 79 11.52 -4.83 -1.46
N GLU A 80 11.69 -5.74 -2.41
CA GLU A 80 11.00 -5.76 -3.69
C GLU A 80 10.02 -6.93 -3.71
N LEU A 81 8.74 -6.61 -3.88
CA LEU A 81 7.64 -7.55 -3.81
C LEU A 81 7.01 -7.70 -5.19
N THR A 82 6.62 -8.93 -5.51
CA THR A 82 5.79 -9.20 -6.69
C THR A 82 4.36 -9.41 -6.21
N VAL A 83 3.47 -8.52 -6.59
CA VAL A 83 2.05 -8.55 -6.22
C VAL A 83 1.24 -9.00 -7.44
N ASP A 84 0.46 -10.06 -7.30
CA ASP A 84 -0.43 -10.52 -8.36
C ASP A 84 -1.84 -9.97 -8.17
N LEU A 85 -2.28 -9.13 -9.11
CA LEU A 85 -3.58 -8.46 -9.05
C LEU A 85 -4.77 -9.43 -9.07
N ASP A 86 -4.58 -10.64 -9.61
CA ASP A 86 -5.63 -11.67 -9.66
C ASP A 86 -5.88 -12.33 -8.30
N TYR A 87 -4.99 -12.10 -7.33
CA TYR A 87 -5.02 -12.66 -5.97
C TYR A 87 -5.15 -11.60 -4.86
N LEU A 88 -5.41 -10.34 -5.26
CA LEU A 88 -5.64 -9.21 -4.37
C LEU A 88 -7.13 -8.99 -4.05
#